data_AF-A0A1H2D2C3-F1
#
_entry.id   AF-A0A1H2D2C3-F1
#
_cell.length_a   1.000
_cell.length_b   1.000
_cell.length_c   1.000
_cell.angle_alpha   90.00
_cell.angle_beta   90.00
_cell.angle_gamma   90.00
#
_symmetry.space_group_name_H-M   'P 1'
#
loop_
_entity.id
_entity.type
_entity.pdbx_description
1 polymer ?
#
loop_
_entity_poly.entity_id
_entity_poly.type
_entity_poly.pdbx_seq_one_letter_code
_entity_poly.pdbx_strand_id
1 'polypeptide(L)'
;MFHQHFLSPAGTDLGPLDGGERVLWQGRCAVAEYAFDEASSLPRWTLPEETDVVVTDRRVRYTYDSGETQSSGELFWLWPQHLRVQPGNRETGRNATVTQIQLVCNGPDGSFPALVVAGGNLSKVSDADRLANTLRQAIARFRVENADLIGVPAPQARMLSRLVIGPEFSNYQGGQGQTVSLLGAVPVPGPAFDEPAYDESAAPVSSSRAYTDRPGVEADALRAEQALRAEQALHDEPDLASRAATLAARVANLVSQEPDTGRGANLSQFLDR
;
A
#
# COMPACT_ATOMS: atom_id res chain seq x y z
N MET A 1 -19.91 8.85 4.36
CA MET A 1 -18.81 9.57 3.68
C MET A 1 -17.57 8.74 3.94
N PHE A 2 -16.97 8.14 2.92
CA PHE A 2 -15.78 7.31 3.15
C PHE A 2 -14.59 8.21 3.46
N HIS A 3 -13.99 8.00 4.63
CA HIS A 3 -12.74 8.68 4.97
C HIS A 3 -11.57 7.95 4.30
N GLN A 4 -10.45 8.66 4.13
CA GLN A 4 -9.21 8.14 3.57
C GLN A 4 -8.64 6.91 4.31
N HIS A 5 -9.18 6.61 5.50
CA HIS A 5 -8.79 5.49 6.35
C HIS A 5 -9.92 4.46 6.40
N PHE A 6 -9.56 3.18 6.33
CA PHE A 6 -10.57 2.11 6.37
C PHE A 6 -11.26 2.03 7.75
N LEU A 7 -10.59 2.54 8.79
CA LEU A 7 -11.13 2.63 10.14
C LEU A 7 -12.12 3.80 10.25
N SER A 8 -13.31 3.51 10.77
CA SER A 8 -14.30 4.53 11.10
C SER A 8 -13.91 5.26 12.39
N PRO A 9 -14.44 6.48 12.62
CA PRO A 9 -14.28 7.15 13.90
C PRO A 9 -14.67 6.25 15.08
N ALA A 10 -13.97 6.37 16.21
CA ALA A 10 -14.25 5.55 17.38
C ALA A 10 -15.72 5.67 17.82
N GLY A 11 -16.34 4.53 18.14
CA GLY A 11 -17.77 4.48 18.51
C GLY A 11 -18.75 4.59 17.33
N THR A 12 -18.28 4.51 16.09
CA THR A 12 -19.17 4.45 14.93
C THR A 12 -19.93 3.12 14.91
N ASP A 13 -21.23 3.19 15.14
CA ASP A 13 -22.14 2.09 14.80
C ASP A 13 -22.43 2.13 13.30
N LEU A 14 -21.98 1.11 12.56
CA LEU A 14 -22.24 1.00 11.13
C LEU A 14 -23.65 0.42 10.84
N GLY A 15 -24.49 0.22 11.87
CA GLY A 15 -25.87 -0.23 11.75
C GLY A 15 -26.00 -1.70 11.33
N PRO A 16 -27.19 -2.19 10.97
CA PRO A 16 -27.36 -3.52 10.38
C PRO A 16 -26.80 -3.59 8.94
N LEU A 17 -26.70 -4.80 8.38
CA LEU A 17 -26.47 -4.96 6.95
C LEU A 17 -27.64 -4.39 6.15
N ASP A 18 -27.35 -3.88 4.96
CA ASP A 18 -28.38 -3.26 4.12
C ASP A 18 -29.39 -4.31 3.63
N GLY A 19 -30.61 -3.88 3.33
CA GLY A 19 -31.63 -4.75 2.73
C GLY A 19 -31.11 -5.47 1.48
N GLY A 20 -31.11 -6.80 1.53
CA GLY A 20 -30.67 -7.67 0.44
C GLY A 20 -29.15 -7.90 0.34
N GLU A 21 -28.36 -7.36 1.26
CA GLU A 21 -26.94 -7.69 1.39
C GLU A 21 -26.78 -9.12 1.92
N ARG A 22 -25.97 -9.94 1.23
CA ARG A 22 -25.78 -11.37 1.58
C ARG A 22 -24.40 -11.59 2.18
N VAL A 23 -24.37 -12.26 3.32
CA VAL A 23 -23.11 -12.73 3.93
C VAL A 23 -22.54 -13.88 3.11
N LEU A 24 -21.31 -13.71 2.65
CA LEU A 24 -20.55 -14.71 1.88
C LEU A 24 -19.55 -15.45 2.77
N TRP A 25 -18.99 -14.75 3.76
CA TRP A 25 -18.06 -15.32 4.74
C TRP A 25 -18.09 -14.51 6.03
N GLN A 26 -17.84 -15.19 7.16
CA GLN A 26 -17.69 -14.56 8.46
C GLN A 26 -16.65 -15.32 9.30
N GLY A 27 -15.83 -14.59 10.06
CA GLY A 27 -14.84 -15.16 10.95
C GLY A 27 -14.12 -14.10 11.79
N ARG A 28 -13.15 -14.54 12.58
CA ARG A 28 -12.31 -13.67 13.43
C ARG A 28 -10.88 -13.64 12.91
N CYS A 29 -10.38 -12.43 12.68
CA CYS A 29 -9.05 -12.20 12.11
C CYS A 29 -8.47 -10.90 12.62
N ALA A 30 -7.15 -10.78 12.64
CA ALA A 30 -6.51 -9.48 12.79
C ALA A 30 -6.77 -8.64 11.54
N VAL A 31 -7.01 -7.35 11.74
CA VAL A 31 -7.28 -6.39 10.66
C VAL A 31 -6.31 -5.24 10.80
N ALA A 32 -5.75 -4.76 9.70
CA ALA A 32 -4.81 -3.64 9.71
C ALA A 32 -4.96 -2.78 8.46
N GLU A 33 -4.54 -1.53 8.54
CA GLU A 33 -4.30 -0.69 7.35
C GLU A 33 -2.80 -0.57 7.13
N TYR A 34 -2.37 -0.85 5.91
CA TYR A 34 -1.01 -0.61 5.43
C TYR A 34 -1.05 0.53 4.42
N ALA A 35 0.03 1.28 4.31
CA ALA A 35 0.22 2.21 3.21
C ALA A 35 1.51 1.84 2.47
N PHE A 36 1.39 1.61 1.16
CA PHE A 36 2.51 1.21 0.31
C PHE A 36 3.19 2.42 -0.39
N ASP A 37 3.02 3.63 0.15
CA ASP A 37 3.63 4.88 -0.31
C ASP A 37 5.00 5.17 0.37
N GLU A 38 5.29 4.52 1.51
CA GLU A 38 6.51 4.74 2.28
C GLU A 38 7.50 3.56 2.20
N ALA A 39 8.80 3.85 2.33
CA ALA A 39 9.89 2.86 2.25
C ALA A 39 9.83 1.76 3.34
N SER A 40 8.95 1.92 4.34
CA SER A 40 8.59 0.90 5.32
C SER A 40 7.09 0.66 5.33
N SER A 41 6.67 -0.57 4.99
CA SER A 41 5.28 -1.02 5.03
C SER A 41 4.83 -1.38 6.46
N LEU A 42 5.00 -0.45 7.39
CA LEU A 42 4.44 -0.60 8.73
C LEU A 42 2.93 -0.36 8.68
N PRO A 43 2.14 -1.10 9.49
CA PRO A 43 0.72 -0.84 9.60
C PRO A 43 0.50 0.55 10.21
N ARG A 44 -0.42 1.33 9.62
CA ARG A 44 -0.91 2.59 10.19
C ARG A 44 -1.71 2.35 11.48
N TRP A 45 -2.46 1.26 11.51
CA TRP A 45 -3.15 0.76 12.69
C TRP A 45 -3.37 -0.76 12.57
N THR A 46 -3.59 -1.42 13.71
CA THR A 46 -3.90 -2.85 13.80
C THR A 46 -5.01 -3.10 14.82
N LEU A 47 -5.86 -4.07 14.50
CA LEU A 47 -6.87 -4.68 15.38
C LEU A 47 -6.51 -6.16 15.57
N PRO A 48 -6.76 -6.75 16.75
CA PRO A 48 -6.25 -8.07 17.11
C PRO A 48 -7.07 -9.21 16.46
N GLU A 49 -6.62 -10.45 16.64
CA GLU A 49 -7.19 -11.64 15.96
C GLU A 49 -8.64 -11.95 16.34
N GLU A 50 -9.14 -11.35 17.42
CA GLU A 50 -10.51 -11.46 17.89
C GLU A 50 -11.49 -10.55 17.14
N THR A 51 -11.02 -9.70 16.22
CA THR A 51 -11.88 -8.80 15.43
C THR A 51 -12.83 -9.61 14.55
N ASP A 52 -14.14 -9.36 14.69
CA ASP A 52 -15.15 -9.99 13.86
C ASP A 52 -15.11 -9.35 12.46
N VAL A 53 -14.96 -10.18 11.43
CA VAL A 53 -14.89 -9.77 10.02
C VAL A 53 -16.03 -10.46 9.26
N VAL A 54 -16.80 -9.67 8.52
CA VAL A 54 -17.92 -10.11 7.70
C VAL A 54 -17.69 -9.66 6.26
N VAL A 55 -17.68 -10.61 5.34
CA VAL A 55 -17.59 -10.36 3.90
C VAL A 55 -18.95 -10.58 3.28
N THR A 56 -19.45 -9.57 2.56
CA THR A 56 -20.73 -9.59 1.88
C THR A 56 -20.57 -9.47 0.38
N ASP A 57 -21.68 -9.50 -0.35
CA ASP A 57 -21.70 -9.22 -1.77
C ASP A 57 -21.53 -7.72 -2.13
N ARG A 58 -21.37 -6.83 -1.13
CA ARG A 58 -21.17 -5.38 -1.34
C ARG A 58 -19.90 -4.80 -0.72
N ARG A 59 -19.46 -5.35 0.42
CA ARG A 59 -18.35 -4.83 1.21
C ARG A 59 -17.76 -5.91 2.12
N VAL A 60 -16.61 -5.60 2.70
CA VAL A 60 -16.16 -6.22 3.96
C VAL A 60 -16.41 -5.23 5.08
N ARG A 61 -16.86 -5.74 6.21
CA ARG A 61 -17.03 -5.01 7.47
C ARG A 61 -16.25 -5.70 8.56
N TYR A 62 -15.71 -4.92 9.48
CA TYR A 62 -15.03 -5.45 10.65
C TYR A 62 -15.39 -4.66 11.89
N THR A 63 -15.41 -5.34 13.03
CA THR A 63 -15.76 -4.76 14.32
C THR A 63 -14.97 -5.46 15.41
N TYR A 64 -14.30 -4.66 16.22
CA TYR A 64 -13.58 -5.09 17.41
C TYR A 64 -14.14 -4.33 18.61
N ASP A 65 -14.56 -5.07 19.62
CA ASP A 65 -15.03 -4.54 20.89
C ASP A 65 -14.06 -4.96 21.99
N SER A 66 -13.36 -3.99 22.57
CA SER A 66 -12.46 -4.22 23.70
C SER A 66 -13.16 -4.20 25.06
N GLY A 67 -14.47 -3.93 25.09
CA GLY A 67 -15.26 -3.66 26.29
C GLY A 67 -15.21 -2.20 26.74
N GLU A 68 -14.17 -1.45 26.37
CA GLU A 68 -14.03 -0.01 26.64
C GLU A 68 -14.26 0.84 25.39
N THR A 69 -13.86 0.32 24.23
CA THR A 69 -13.93 1.02 22.94
C THR A 69 -14.39 0.07 21.85
N GLN A 70 -15.32 0.53 21.03
CA GLN A 70 -15.70 -0.14 19.80
C GLN A 70 -14.96 0.50 18.61
N SER A 71 -14.16 -0.31 17.93
CA SER A 71 -13.48 0.03 16.69
C SER A 71 -14.14 -0.71 15.53
N SER A 72 -14.55 0.01 14.51
CA SER A 72 -15.25 -0.56 13.36
C SER A 72 -14.75 0.06 12.06
N GLY A 73 -15.02 -0.63 10.96
CA GLY A 73 -14.72 -0.13 9.63
C GLY A 73 -15.36 -0.98 8.56
N GLU A 74 -15.34 -0.46 7.34
CA GLU A 74 -15.84 -1.14 6.17
C GLU A 74 -15.01 -0.81 4.95
N LEU A 75 -15.13 -1.62 3.91
CA LEU A 75 -14.51 -1.41 2.61
C LEU A 75 -15.43 -1.95 1.53
N PHE A 76 -15.91 -1.08 0.65
CA PHE A 76 -16.81 -1.42 -0.44
C PHE A 76 -16.05 -1.96 -1.65
N TRP A 77 -16.71 -2.83 -2.42
CA TRP A 77 -16.15 -3.45 -3.62
C TRP A 77 -15.87 -2.50 -4.79
N LEU A 78 -16.21 -1.22 -4.66
CA LEU A 78 -15.84 -0.19 -5.63
C LEU A 78 -14.34 0.08 -5.66
N TRP A 79 -13.62 -0.01 -4.54
CA TRP A 79 -12.26 0.56 -4.44
C TRP A 79 -11.08 -0.38 -4.62
N PRO A 80 -11.12 -1.67 -4.21
CA PRO A 80 -9.94 -2.53 -4.31
C PRO A 80 -9.44 -2.69 -5.75
N GLN A 81 -8.20 -2.30 -6.02
CA GLN A 81 -7.54 -2.48 -7.32
C GLN A 81 -6.75 -3.80 -7.38
N HIS A 82 -6.21 -4.25 -6.25
CA HIS A 82 -5.49 -5.52 -6.18
C HIS A 82 -5.92 -6.33 -4.97
N LEU A 83 -5.98 -7.65 -5.16
CA LEU A 83 -6.08 -8.63 -4.09
C LEU A 83 -4.79 -9.43 -4.06
N ARG A 84 -4.10 -9.41 -2.91
CA ARG A 84 -2.85 -10.16 -2.70
C ARG A 84 -3.04 -11.17 -1.58
N VAL A 85 -2.46 -12.35 -1.75
CA VAL A 85 -2.30 -13.35 -0.70
C VAL A 85 -0.81 -13.54 -0.48
N GLN A 86 -0.35 -13.28 0.74
CA GLN A 86 1.03 -13.50 1.17
C GLN A 86 1.05 -14.64 2.19
N PRO A 87 1.48 -15.85 1.77
CA PRO A 87 1.59 -17.00 2.65
C PRO A 87 2.63 -16.75 3.74
N GLY A 88 2.21 -16.95 4.97
CA GLY A 88 3.11 -16.86 6.11
C GLY A 88 4.19 -17.94 6.07
N ASN A 89 5.43 -17.58 6.41
CA ASN A 89 6.52 -18.53 6.61
C ASN A 89 6.54 -18.96 8.08
N ARG A 90 6.26 -20.25 8.34
CA ARG A 90 6.52 -20.88 9.64
C ARG A 90 7.93 -21.47 9.63
N GLU A 91 8.95 -20.64 9.50
CA GLU A 91 10.29 -21.12 9.84
C GLU A 91 10.37 -21.28 11.36
N THR A 92 10.79 -22.46 11.81
CA THR A 92 11.03 -22.78 13.22
C THR A 92 12.22 -21.96 13.73
N GLY A 93 11.95 -20.74 14.20
CA GLY A 93 12.94 -19.86 14.80
C GLY A 93 12.54 -18.40 14.67
N ARG A 94 12.16 -17.79 15.80
CA ARG A 94 11.84 -16.36 16.01
C ARG A 94 11.12 -15.67 14.83
N ASN A 95 9.79 -15.72 14.91
CA ASN A 95 8.79 -14.97 14.13
C ASN A 95 8.29 -15.69 12.87
N ALA A 96 7.46 -16.72 13.10
CA ALA A 96 6.60 -17.22 12.03
C ALA A 96 5.72 -16.07 11.52
N THR A 97 5.82 -15.72 10.25
CA THR A 97 4.92 -14.74 9.65
C THR A 97 3.57 -15.41 9.42
N VAL A 98 2.49 -14.67 9.69
CA VAL A 98 1.13 -15.17 9.51
C VAL A 98 0.71 -14.97 8.05
N THR A 99 -0.18 -15.82 7.54
CA THR A 99 -0.73 -15.62 6.19
C THR A 99 -1.59 -14.35 6.17
N GLN A 100 -1.36 -13.50 5.18
CA GLN A 100 -2.04 -12.21 5.04
C GLN A 100 -2.81 -12.14 3.71
N ILE A 101 -4.00 -11.57 3.75
CA ILE A 101 -4.76 -11.14 2.59
C ILE A 101 -4.75 -9.61 2.56
N GLN A 102 -4.42 -9.01 1.42
CA GLN A 102 -4.32 -7.55 1.26
C GLN A 102 -5.25 -7.07 0.14
N LEU A 103 -6.16 -6.16 0.47
CA LEU A 103 -7.03 -5.46 -0.46
C LEU A 103 -6.47 -4.06 -0.69
N VAL A 104 -5.69 -3.90 -1.76
CA VAL A 104 -5.01 -2.65 -2.09
C VAL A 104 -5.93 -1.76 -2.89
N CYS A 105 -6.12 -0.52 -2.44
CA CYS A 105 -6.94 0.49 -3.09
C CYS A 105 -6.05 1.55 -3.75
N ASN A 106 -6.59 2.23 -4.77
CA ASN A 106 -5.95 3.42 -5.35
C ASN A 106 -6.38 4.64 -4.52
N GLY A 107 -5.50 5.08 -3.61
CA GLY A 107 -5.73 6.20 -2.72
C GLY A 107 -5.54 7.55 -3.42
N PRO A 108 -5.92 8.65 -2.76
CA PRO A 108 -5.56 9.98 -3.22
C PRO A 108 -4.04 10.17 -3.21
N ASP A 109 -3.55 11.15 -3.98
CA ASP A 109 -2.15 11.58 -4.00
C ASP A 109 -1.13 10.50 -4.41
N GLY A 110 -1.59 9.45 -5.12
CA GLY A 110 -0.75 8.33 -5.55
C GLY A 110 -0.42 7.33 -4.44
N SER A 111 -1.10 7.42 -3.30
CA SER A 111 -0.98 6.44 -2.21
C SER A 111 -1.69 5.12 -2.53
N PHE A 112 -1.24 4.04 -1.90
CA PHE A 112 -1.81 2.71 -2.06
C PHE A 112 -2.18 2.11 -0.69
N PRO A 113 -3.26 2.60 -0.05
CA PRO A 113 -3.72 2.04 1.21
C PRO A 113 -4.23 0.62 0.97
N ALA A 114 -3.95 -0.27 1.91
CA ALA A 114 -4.40 -1.65 1.85
C ALA A 114 -5.02 -2.11 3.16
N LEU A 115 -6.23 -2.65 3.06
CA LEU A 115 -6.85 -3.37 4.17
C LEU A 115 -6.24 -4.77 4.21
N VAL A 116 -5.63 -5.11 5.33
CA VAL A 116 -4.96 -6.39 5.55
C VAL A 116 -5.75 -7.21 6.56
N VAL A 117 -6.01 -8.47 6.22
CA VAL A 117 -6.66 -9.45 7.09
C VAL A 117 -5.71 -10.63 7.28
N ALA A 118 -5.44 -11.01 8.53
CA ALA A 118 -4.47 -12.06 8.86
C ALA A 118 -4.85 -12.77 10.17
N GLY A 119 -4.27 -13.95 10.43
CA GLY A 119 -4.41 -14.61 11.74
C GLY A 119 -5.82 -15.15 12.02
N GLY A 120 -6.03 -15.64 13.24
CA GLY A 120 -7.30 -16.22 13.67
C GLY A 120 -7.78 -17.35 12.74
N ASN A 121 -8.95 -17.16 12.13
CA ASN A 121 -9.52 -18.08 11.15
C ASN A 121 -8.68 -18.24 9.86
N LEU A 122 -7.66 -17.41 9.63
CA LEU A 122 -6.71 -17.49 8.50
C LEU A 122 -5.35 -18.09 8.89
N SER A 123 -5.31 -18.85 9.98
CA SER A 123 -4.08 -19.51 10.48
C SER A 123 -3.49 -20.57 9.52
N LYS A 124 -4.23 -20.99 8.49
CA LYS A 124 -3.77 -21.87 7.41
C LYS A 124 -3.86 -21.16 6.05
N VAL A 125 -2.89 -21.45 5.18
CA VAL A 125 -2.85 -20.91 3.81
C VAL A 125 -4.12 -21.27 3.02
N SER A 126 -4.64 -22.49 3.19
CA SER A 126 -5.88 -22.93 2.54
C SER A 126 -7.12 -22.11 2.95
N ASP A 127 -7.18 -21.64 4.19
CA ASP A 127 -8.30 -20.84 4.67
C ASP A 127 -8.20 -19.41 4.10
N ALA A 128 -6.98 -18.88 4.01
CA ALA A 128 -6.70 -17.63 3.32
C ALA A 128 -7.04 -17.69 1.83
N ASP A 129 -6.67 -18.77 1.12
CA ASP A 129 -7.00 -18.95 -0.29
C ASP A 129 -8.52 -19.02 -0.52
N ARG A 130 -9.26 -19.70 0.36
CA ARG A 130 -10.74 -19.74 0.29
C ARG A 130 -11.36 -18.37 0.47
N LEU A 131 -10.89 -17.60 1.45
CA LEU A 131 -11.37 -16.24 1.66
C LEU A 131 -10.99 -15.31 0.49
N ALA A 132 -9.76 -15.41 -0.02
CA ALA A 132 -9.31 -14.63 -1.17
C ALA A 132 -10.14 -14.93 -2.42
N ASN A 133 -10.47 -16.20 -2.68
CA ASN A 133 -11.37 -16.56 -3.78
C ASN A 133 -12.79 -16.00 -3.57
N THR A 134 -13.30 -16.04 -2.34
CA THR A 134 -14.59 -15.43 -1.99
C THR A 134 -14.60 -13.93 -2.24
N LEU A 135 -13.56 -13.22 -1.80
CA LEU A 135 -13.38 -11.77 -2.03
C LEU A 135 -13.30 -11.45 -3.52
N ARG A 136 -12.47 -12.20 -4.26
CA ARG A 136 -12.31 -12.03 -5.72
C ARG A 136 -13.66 -12.17 -6.43
N GLN A 137 -14.43 -13.21 -6.11
CA GLN A 137 -15.73 -13.46 -6.72
C GLN A 137 -16.75 -12.39 -6.33
N ALA A 138 -16.79 -11.99 -5.06
CA ALA A 138 -17.67 -10.93 -4.56
C ALA A 138 -17.43 -9.61 -5.29
N ILE A 139 -16.17 -9.18 -5.38
CA ILE A 139 -15.79 -7.93 -6.04
C ILE A 139 -16.08 -8.00 -7.54
N ALA A 140 -15.70 -9.09 -8.20
CA ALA A 140 -15.94 -9.24 -9.64
C ALA A 140 -17.45 -9.23 -9.96
N ARG A 141 -18.26 -9.96 -9.18
CA ARG A 141 -19.70 -10.02 -9.36
C ARG A 141 -20.35 -8.66 -9.12
N PHE A 142 -20.01 -7.99 -8.02
CA PHE A 142 -20.49 -6.64 -7.72
C PHE A 142 -20.21 -5.68 -8.88
N ARG A 143 -18.98 -5.69 -9.42
CA ARG A 143 -18.60 -4.79 -10.52
C ARG A 143 -19.26 -5.13 -11.86
N VAL A 144 -19.54 -6.40 -12.13
CA VAL A 144 -20.31 -6.80 -13.32
C VAL A 144 -21.76 -6.32 -13.18
N GLU A 145 -22.38 -6.52 -12.02
CA GLU A 145 -23.78 -6.12 -11.77
C GLU A 145 -23.97 -4.59 -11.76
N ASN A 146 -22.91 -3.83 -11.46
CA ASN A 146 -22.96 -2.37 -11.37
C ASN A 146 -22.16 -1.67 -12.49
N ALA A 147 -21.72 -2.38 -13.54
CA ALA A 147 -20.75 -1.90 -14.53
C ALA A 147 -21.12 -0.54 -15.14
N ASP A 148 -22.40 -0.34 -15.47
CA ASP A 148 -22.90 0.91 -16.04
C ASP A 148 -22.81 2.09 -15.05
N LEU A 149 -23.06 1.84 -13.76
CA LEU A 149 -23.01 2.85 -12.70
C LEU A 149 -21.58 3.30 -12.40
N ILE A 150 -20.62 2.38 -12.47
CA ILE A 150 -19.19 2.66 -12.22
C ILE A 150 -18.43 3.05 -13.50
N GLY A 151 -19.12 3.19 -14.63
CA GLY A 151 -18.53 3.63 -15.90
C GLY A 151 -17.56 2.62 -16.52
N VAL A 152 -17.70 1.33 -16.22
CA VAL A 152 -16.83 0.28 -16.78
C VAL A 152 -17.26 -0.04 -18.21
N PRO A 153 -16.38 0.13 -19.22
CA PRO A 153 -16.71 -0.18 -20.61
C PRO A 153 -17.10 -1.66 -20.82
N ALA A 154 -18.04 -1.92 -21.72
CA ALA A 154 -18.52 -3.28 -22.01
C ALA A 154 -17.41 -4.32 -22.30
N PRO A 155 -16.30 -3.99 -23.00
CA PRO A 155 -15.18 -4.93 -23.14
C PRO A 155 -14.51 -5.30 -21.81
N GLN A 156 -14.38 -4.35 -20.88
CA GLN A 156 -13.80 -4.59 -19.55
C GLN A 156 -14.78 -5.35 -18.65
N ALA A 157 -16.09 -5.11 -18.77
CA ALA A 157 -17.12 -5.91 -18.07
C ALA A 157 -17.06 -7.41 -18.47
N ARG A 158 -16.78 -7.71 -19.75
CA ARG A 158 -16.55 -9.09 -20.22
C ARG A 158 -15.24 -9.69 -19.68
N MET A 159 -14.24 -8.88 -19.34
CA MET A 159 -13.03 -9.35 -18.67
C MET A 159 -13.28 -9.61 -17.18
N LEU A 160 -14.11 -8.78 -16.53
CA LEU A 160 -14.55 -8.99 -15.15
C LEU A 160 -15.30 -10.32 -14.97
N SER A 161 -16.13 -10.71 -15.94
CA SER A 161 -16.80 -12.02 -15.88
C SER A 161 -15.80 -13.20 -15.90
N ARG A 162 -14.61 -13.02 -16.50
CA ARG A 162 -13.53 -14.00 -16.40
C ARG A 162 -12.89 -14.02 -15.03
N LEU A 163 -12.90 -12.93 -14.26
CA LEU A 163 -12.43 -12.92 -12.87
C LEU A 163 -13.42 -13.61 -11.91
N VAL A 164 -14.67 -13.86 -12.31
CA VAL A 164 -15.60 -14.71 -11.54
C VAL A 164 -15.22 -16.19 -11.71
N ILE A 165 -14.78 -16.58 -12.90
CA ILE A 165 -14.51 -17.98 -13.29
C ILE A 165 -13.00 -18.30 -13.29
N GLY A 166 -12.16 -17.28 -13.11
CA GLY A 166 -10.72 -17.34 -13.29
C GLY A 166 -10.01 -18.26 -12.29
N PRO A 167 -8.72 -18.57 -12.54
CA PRO A 167 -7.94 -19.47 -11.72
C PRO A 167 -7.98 -19.03 -10.26
N GLU A 168 -8.14 -20.01 -9.39
CA GLU A 168 -8.26 -19.80 -7.96
C GLU A 168 -6.89 -19.53 -7.33
N PHE A 169 -6.91 -18.79 -6.23
CA PHE A 169 -5.76 -18.73 -5.34
C PHE A 169 -5.44 -20.15 -4.85
N SER A 170 -4.18 -20.54 -5.00
CA SER A 170 -3.66 -21.85 -4.61
C SER A 170 -2.21 -21.67 -4.18
N ASN A 171 -2.03 -21.24 -2.94
CA ASN A 171 -0.75 -20.97 -2.35
C ASN A 171 -0.28 -22.13 -1.46
N TYR A 172 1.01 -22.10 -1.11
CA TYR A 172 1.59 -23.02 -0.13
C TYR A 172 2.38 -22.21 0.91
N GLN A 173 2.57 -22.80 2.08
CA GLN A 173 3.28 -22.19 3.21
C GLN A 173 4.72 -21.81 2.80
N GLY A 174 5.11 -20.55 3.06
CA GLY A 174 6.41 -20.01 2.66
C GLY A 174 6.57 -19.75 1.15
N GLY A 175 5.50 -19.88 0.36
CA GLY A 175 5.51 -19.51 -1.06
C GLY A 175 5.58 -17.99 -1.30
N GLN A 176 5.84 -17.60 -2.55
CA GLN A 176 5.95 -16.18 -2.96
C GLN A 176 4.63 -15.40 -2.87
N GLY A 177 3.51 -16.09 -2.69
CA GLY A 177 2.18 -15.51 -2.75
C GLY A 177 1.69 -15.23 -4.16
N GLN A 178 0.45 -14.74 -4.24
CA GLN A 178 -0.23 -14.47 -5.50
C GLN A 178 -0.90 -13.10 -5.44
N THR A 179 -0.89 -12.39 -6.57
CA THR A 179 -1.56 -11.08 -6.72
C THR A 179 -2.46 -11.11 -7.94
N VAL A 180 -3.69 -10.62 -7.79
CA VAL A 180 -4.66 -10.48 -8.87
C VAL A 180 -5.08 -9.02 -8.98
N SER A 181 -5.09 -8.50 -10.21
CA SER A 181 -5.66 -7.19 -10.54
C SER A 181 -7.18 -7.27 -10.68
N LEU A 182 -7.87 -6.38 -9.99
CA LEU A 182 -9.33 -6.26 -9.96
C LEU A 182 -9.73 -5.08 -10.86
N LEU A 183 -10.23 -5.37 -12.06
CA LEU A 183 -10.61 -4.34 -13.04
C LEU A 183 -11.81 -3.50 -12.55
N GLY A 184 -11.96 -2.28 -13.06
CA GLY A 184 -13.10 -1.41 -12.71
C GLY A 184 -13.07 -0.85 -11.28
N ALA A 185 -11.88 -0.73 -10.68
CA ALA A 185 -11.72 -0.03 -9.41
C ALA A 185 -11.91 1.48 -9.60
N VAL A 186 -12.67 2.10 -8.71
CA VAL A 186 -12.86 3.55 -8.64
C VAL A 186 -11.83 4.11 -7.65
N PRO A 187 -11.17 5.25 -7.94
CA PRO A 187 -10.28 5.90 -6.98
C PRO A 187 -11.00 6.22 -5.67
N VAL A 188 -10.30 6.06 -4.54
CA VAL A 188 -10.81 6.50 -3.24
C VAL A 188 -10.87 8.02 -3.24
N PRO A 189 -12.02 8.64 -2.91
CA PRO A 189 -12.12 10.11 -2.86
C PRO A 189 -11.09 10.70 -1.90
N GLY A 190 -10.43 11.78 -2.34
CA GLY A 190 -9.61 12.61 -1.47
C GLY A 190 -10.46 13.42 -0.49
N PRO A 191 -9.85 13.99 0.56
CA PRO A 191 -10.53 14.94 1.43
C PRO A 191 -10.91 16.13 0.55
N ALA A 192 -12.16 16.56 0.63
CA ALA A 192 -12.54 17.82 0.03
C ALA A 192 -11.69 18.89 0.71
N PHE A 193 -10.76 19.49 -0.04
CA PHE A 193 -10.20 20.75 0.39
C PHE A 193 -11.37 21.75 0.34
N ASP A 194 -11.89 22.10 1.52
CA ASP A 194 -12.67 23.32 1.64
C ASP A 194 -11.72 24.44 1.20
N GLU A 195 -11.86 24.90 -0.05
CA GLU A 195 -11.23 26.15 -0.46
C GLU A 195 -11.66 27.18 0.60
N PRO A 196 -10.72 27.80 1.34
CA PRO A 196 -11.09 28.88 2.23
C PRO A 196 -11.77 29.90 1.33
N ALA A 197 -13.04 30.20 1.61
CA ALA A 197 -13.76 31.26 0.92
C ALA A 197 -12.91 32.52 1.06
N TYR A 198 -12.20 32.88 0.00
CA TYR A 198 -11.53 34.16 -0.09
C TYR A 198 -12.66 35.18 -0.12
N ASP A 199 -12.93 35.78 1.03
CA ASP A 199 -13.83 36.91 1.14
C ASP A 199 -13.21 38.05 0.32
N GLU A 200 -13.70 38.22 -0.90
CA GLU A 200 -13.26 39.22 -1.88
C GLU A 200 -13.62 40.66 -1.45
N SER A 201 -14.02 40.85 -0.18
CA SER A 201 -14.45 42.11 0.42
C SER A 201 -13.37 42.84 1.23
N ALA A 202 -12.13 42.32 1.31
CA ALA A 202 -11.02 43.03 1.94
C ALA A 202 -10.24 43.85 0.90
N ALA A 203 -10.78 45.02 0.54
CA ALA A 203 -10.01 46.05 -0.16
C ALA A 203 -8.70 46.31 0.62
N PRO A 204 -7.54 46.46 -0.05
CA PRO A 204 -6.29 46.76 0.62
C PRO A 204 -6.42 48.15 1.25
N VAL A 205 -6.57 48.19 2.58
CA VAL A 205 -6.39 49.42 3.34
C VAL A 205 -4.90 49.73 3.26
N SER A 206 -4.53 50.64 2.35
CA SER A 206 -3.24 51.33 2.39
C SER A 206 -3.12 52.06 3.72
N SER A 207 -2.66 51.36 4.76
CA SER A 207 -2.06 52.01 5.91
C SER A 207 -0.58 52.20 5.58
N SER A 208 -0.26 53.39 5.09
CA SER A 208 1.09 53.94 5.11
C SER A 208 1.61 53.91 6.55
N ARG A 209 2.35 52.87 6.91
CA ARG A 209 3.10 52.80 8.17
C ARG A 209 4.57 52.67 7.86
N ALA A 210 5.24 53.79 8.14
CA ALA A 210 6.66 54.04 8.31
C ALA A 210 7.57 52.81 8.27
N TYR A 211 8.62 52.93 7.46
CA TYR A 211 9.90 52.24 7.63
C TYR A 211 10.40 52.46 9.06
N THR A 212 10.05 51.54 9.96
CA THR A 212 10.78 51.34 11.21
C THR A 212 11.51 50.01 11.08
N ASP A 213 12.78 50.15 10.74
CA ASP A 213 13.92 49.30 11.05
C ASP A 213 13.54 48.05 11.89
N ARG A 214 13.26 46.95 11.20
CA ARG A 214 12.98 45.66 11.83
C ARG A 214 14.33 45.00 12.09
N PRO A 215 14.78 44.84 13.35
CA PRO A 215 16.08 44.25 13.63
C PRO A 215 16.09 42.83 13.09
N GLY A 216 17.02 42.52 12.18
CA GLY A 216 17.17 41.19 11.57
C GLY A 216 16.96 41.11 10.06
N VAL A 217 16.55 42.18 9.38
CA VAL A 217 16.42 42.18 7.90
C VAL A 217 17.75 41.85 7.22
N GLU A 218 18.87 42.35 7.74
CA GLU A 218 20.21 41.99 7.23
C GLU A 218 20.56 40.52 7.49
N ALA A 219 20.12 39.96 8.62
CA ALA A 219 20.36 38.55 8.94
C ALA A 219 19.53 37.62 8.04
N ASP A 220 18.30 38.02 7.71
CA ASP A 220 17.44 37.29 6.78
C ASP A 220 17.93 37.40 5.34
N ALA A 221 18.48 38.56 4.93
CA ALA A 221 19.12 38.73 3.63
C ALA A 221 20.37 37.84 3.48
N LEU A 222 21.22 37.78 4.52
CA LEU A 222 22.39 36.89 4.54
C LEU A 222 21.99 35.41 4.52
N ARG A 223 20.91 35.04 5.21
CA ARG A 223 20.39 33.66 5.20
C ARG A 223 19.83 33.29 3.82
N ALA A 224 19.17 34.22 3.15
CA ALA A 224 18.67 34.03 1.79
C ALA A 224 19.80 33.87 0.77
N GLU A 225 20.86 34.67 0.85
CA GLU A 225 22.03 34.52 -0.03
C GLU A 225 22.77 33.20 0.21
N GLN A 226 22.88 32.75 1.47
CA GLN A 226 23.46 31.44 1.78
C GLN A 226 22.63 30.29 1.20
N ALA A 227 21.30 30.38 1.24
CA ALA A 227 20.41 29.37 0.67
C ALA A 227 20.58 29.29 -0.86
N LEU A 228 20.63 30.44 -1.53
CA LEU A 228 20.75 30.50 -2.99
C LEU A 228 22.13 29.99 -3.47
N ARG A 229 23.19 30.26 -2.70
CA ARG A 229 24.53 29.71 -2.97
C ARG A 229 24.58 28.19 -2.75
N ALA A 230 23.82 27.66 -1.78
CA ALA A 230 23.72 26.22 -1.55
C ALA A 230 22.95 25.49 -2.66
N GLU A 231 21.89 26.11 -3.22
CA GLU A 231 21.18 25.56 -4.37
C GLU A 231 22.06 25.52 -5.64
N GLN A 232 22.87 26.55 -5.86
CA GLN A 232 23.84 26.54 -6.97
C GLN A 232 24.89 25.42 -6.81
N ALA A 233 25.34 25.14 -5.59
CA ALA A 233 26.29 24.06 -5.32
C ALA A 233 25.70 22.65 -5.57
N LEU A 234 24.38 22.47 -5.46
CA LEU A 234 23.70 21.22 -5.79
C LEU A 234 23.63 20.96 -7.31
N HIS A 235 23.70 22.00 -8.14
CA HIS A 235 23.73 21.86 -9.60
C HIS A 235 25.12 21.54 -10.15
N ASP A 236 26.18 21.75 -9.37
CA ASP A 236 27.55 21.40 -9.74
C ASP A 236 27.94 19.96 -9.33
N GLU A 237 27.05 19.20 -8.68
CA GLU A 237 27.31 17.78 -8.40
C GLU A 237 27.30 16.97 -9.71
N PRO A 238 28.37 16.19 -10.00
CA PRO A 238 28.37 15.31 -11.17
C PRO A 238 27.24 14.29 -11.03
N ASP A 239 26.41 14.21 -12.07
CA ASP A 239 25.20 13.40 -12.07
C ASP A 239 25.48 11.92 -11.72
N LEU A 240 24.43 11.22 -11.28
CA LEU A 240 24.54 9.81 -10.89
C LEU A 240 25.09 8.93 -12.03
N ALA A 241 24.86 9.31 -13.30
CA ALA A 241 25.39 8.60 -14.46
C ALA A 241 26.91 8.73 -14.58
N SER A 242 27.47 9.90 -14.30
CA SER A 242 28.91 10.18 -14.31
C SER A 242 29.63 9.45 -13.17
N ARG A 243 29.00 9.37 -12.00
CA ARG A 243 29.50 8.57 -10.87
C ARG A 243 29.46 7.08 -11.18
N ALA A 244 28.38 6.59 -11.81
CA ALA A 244 28.25 5.20 -12.24
C ALA A 244 29.29 4.82 -13.30
N ALA A 245 29.55 5.71 -14.28
CA ALA A 245 30.56 5.50 -15.31
C ALA A 245 31.98 5.44 -14.72
N THR A 246 32.28 6.32 -13.76
CA THR A 246 33.58 6.32 -13.07
C THR A 246 33.79 5.04 -12.24
N LEU A 247 32.72 4.54 -11.61
CA LEU A 247 32.76 3.30 -10.84
C LEU A 247 32.90 2.07 -11.75
N ALA A 248 32.18 2.03 -12.87
CA ALA A 248 32.29 0.98 -13.88
C ALA A 248 33.70 0.90 -14.48
N ALA A 249 34.31 2.05 -14.79
CA ALA A 249 35.69 2.09 -15.29
C ALA A 249 36.70 1.55 -14.27
N ARG A 250 36.50 1.83 -12.97
CA ARG A 250 37.37 1.33 -11.90
C ARG A 250 37.23 -0.19 -11.70
N VAL A 251 36.00 -0.71 -11.79
CA VAL A 251 35.74 -2.16 -11.70
C VAL A 251 36.34 -2.89 -12.90
N ALA A 252 36.19 -2.36 -14.11
CA ALA A 252 36.79 -2.96 -15.31
C ALA A 252 38.32 -3.05 -15.20
N ASN A 253 38.97 -2.01 -14.67
CA ASN A 253 40.42 -1.99 -14.51
C ASN A 253 40.91 -3.01 -13.46
N LEU A 254 40.11 -3.24 -12.41
CA LEU A 254 40.39 -4.26 -11.39
C LEU A 254 40.27 -5.68 -11.95
N VAL A 255 39.28 -5.90 -12.83
CA VAL A 255 39.03 -7.21 -13.46
C VAL A 255 40.07 -7.52 -14.55
N SER A 256 40.61 -6.51 -15.23
CA SER A 256 41.67 -6.70 -16.23
C SER A 256 43.06 -6.96 -15.64
N GLN A 257 43.26 -6.74 -14.34
CA GLN A 257 44.48 -7.11 -13.64
C GLN A 257 44.36 -8.56 -13.14
N GLU A 258 44.48 -9.52 -14.06
CA GLU A 258 44.67 -10.93 -13.67
C GLU A 258 46.00 -11.07 -12.89
N PRO A 259 46.02 -11.86 -11.80
CA PRO A 259 47.27 -12.28 -11.19
C PRO A 259 47.97 -13.28 -12.13
N ASP A 260 49.13 -12.87 -12.64
CA ASP A 260 50.07 -13.74 -13.33
C ASP A 260 50.59 -14.82 -12.36
N THR A 261 49.87 -15.92 -12.23
CA THR A 261 50.31 -17.12 -11.50
C THR A 261 50.54 -18.25 -12.47
N GLY A 262 51.55 -18.09 -13.32
CA GLY A 262 52.30 -19.19 -13.90
C GLY A 262 53.00 -20.01 -12.81
N ARG A 263 52.29 -20.96 -12.18
CA ARG A 263 52.91 -22.09 -11.46
C ARG A 263 51.94 -23.26 -11.37
N GLY A 264 52.04 -24.16 -12.34
CA GLY A 264 51.32 -25.42 -12.35
C GLY A 264 51.70 -26.29 -11.15
N ALA A 265 50.73 -26.56 -10.29
CA ALA A 265 50.79 -27.66 -9.33
C ALA A 265 50.17 -28.90 -9.98
N ASN A 266 51.03 -29.83 -10.40
CA ASN A 266 50.64 -31.13 -10.94
C ASN A 266 49.97 -31.98 -9.85
N LEU A 267 48.64 -32.07 -9.88
CA LEU A 267 47.81 -32.93 -9.04
C LEU A 267 47.88 -34.43 -9.41
N SER A 268 48.62 -34.79 -10.46
CA SER A 268 48.77 -36.17 -10.94
C SER A 268 49.80 -37.01 -10.16
N GLN A 269 50.52 -36.44 -9.20
CA GLN A 269 51.50 -37.19 -8.37
C GLN A 269 50.91 -37.83 -7.10
N PHE A 270 49.66 -37.58 -6.75
CA PHE A 270 49.06 -38.08 -5.48
C PHE A 270 48.05 -39.23 -5.64
N LEU A 271 47.88 -39.78 -6.85
CA LEU A 271 46.89 -40.84 -7.09
C LEU A 271 47.47 -42.21 -7.47
N ASP A 272 48.80 -42.41 -7.42
CA ASP A 272 49.40 -43.74 -7.58
C ASP A 272 50.54 -43.97 -6.56
N ARG A 273 50.19 -44.27 -5.30
CA ARG A 273 50.83 -45.27 -4.40
C ARG A 273 50.41 -45.11 -2.95
#